data_AF-A0A1Q3DJ13-F1
#
_entry.id   AF-A0A1Q3DJ13-F1
#
_cell.length_a   1.000
_cell.length_b   1.000
_cell.length_c   1.000
_cell.angle_alpha   90.00
_cell.angle_beta   90.00
_cell.angle_gamma   90.00
#
_symmetry.space_group_name_H-M   'P 1'
#
loop_
_entity.id
_entity.type
_entity.pdbx_description
1 polymer ?
#
loop_
_entity_poly.entity_id
_entity_poly.type
_entity_poly.pdbx_seq_one_letter_code
_entity_poly.pdbx_strand_id
1 'polypeptide(L)'
;VAETGAKEWENSIVAFLVGKKLPGKNVKEILTRKWGSVGSFSFHVAGSGVFMIKFDSGQARDWVLANGPWDVWGYHLALRPWRKDMSFEVGDCRSMPVWVKLRNVPVQYWNKVGLSYIASVLGKPLH
;
A
#
# COMPACT_ATOMS: atom_id res chain seq x y z
N VAL A 1 -22.49 -15.59 -6.27
CA VAL A 1 -21.33 -16.30 -5.67
C VAL A 1 -20.04 -15.47 -5.77
N ALA A 2 -19.56 -15.12 -6.96
CA ALA A 2 -18.33 -14.32 -7.13
C ALA A 2 -18.40 -12.91 -6.49
N GLU A 3 -19.59 -12.29 -6.45
CA GLU A 3 -19.78 -10.99 -5.80
C GLU A 3 -19.77 -11.08 -4.27
N THR A 4 -20.31 -12.17 -3.72
CA THR A 4 -20.27 -12.45 -2.28
C THR A 4 -18.82 -12.58 -1.81
N GLY A 5 -18.00 -13.34 -2.56
CA GLY A 5 -16.56 -13.43 -2.29
C GLY A 5 -15.86 -12.09 -2.42
N ALA A 6 -16.15 -11.29 -3.47
CA ALA A 6 -15.53 -9.98 -3.63
C ALA A 6 -15.84 -9.03 -2.47
N LYS A 7 -17.06 -9.06 -1.94
CA LYS A 7 -17.44 -8.27 -0.76
C LYS A 7 -16.63 -8.66 0.48
N GLU A 8 -16.36 -9.96 0.67
CA GLU A 8 -15.52 -10.40 1.79
C GLU A 8 -14.09 -9.83 1.75
N TRP A 9 -13.57 -9.49 0.57
CA TRP A 9 -12.21 -8.97 0.40
C TRP A 9 -12.17 -7.45 0.18
N GLU A 10 -13.29 -6.73 0.32
CA GLU A 10 -13.37 -5.28 0.04
C GLU A 10 -12.43 -4.42 0.91
N ASN A 11 -12.14 -4.87 2.12
CA ASN A 11 -11.23 -4.19 3.05
C ASN A 11 -9.77 -4.68 2.94
N SER A 12 -9.42 -5.30 1.82
CA SER A 12 -8.09 -5.89 1.61
C SER A 12 -7.17 -4.98 0.83
N ILE A 13 -5.88 -5.11 1.12
CA ILE A 13 -4.80 -4.55 0.34
C ILE A 13 -3.93 -5.66 -0.21
N VAL A 14 -3.39 -5.42 -1.39
CA VAL A 14 -2.33 -6.22 -1.98
C VAL A 14 -1.02 -5.51 -1.68
N ALA A 15 -0.07 -6.25 -1.13
CA ALA A 15 1.26 -5.78 -0.79
C ALA A 15 2.33 -6.61 -1.48
N PHE A 16 3.36 -5.98 -2.00
CA PHE A 16 4.51 -6.67 -2.57
C PHE A 16 5.81 -5.92 -2.25
N LEU A 17 6.89 -6.66 -2.08
CA LEU A 17 8.20 -6.07 -1.81
C LEU A 17 8.90 -5.72 -3.11
N VAL A 18 9.40 -4.49 -3.18
CA VAL A 18 10.11 -3.99 -4.36
C VAL A 18 11.54 -4.51 -4.33
N GLY A 19 11.95 -5.19 -5.41
CA GLY A 19 13.34 -5.61 -5.65
C GLY A 19 13.83 -6.83 -4.86
N LYS A 20 13.07 -7.34 -3.87
CA LYS A 20 13.45 -8.57 -3.14
C LYS A 20 12.25 -9.38 -2.68
N LYS A 21 12.38 -10.70 -2.70
CA LYS A 21 11.42 -11.62 -2.08
C LYS A 21 11.91 -11.95 -0.67
N LEU A 22 11.08 -11.65 0.34
CA LEU A 22 11.31 -12.04 1.72
C LEU A 22 10.34 -13.16 2.14
N PRO A 23 10.72 -14.02 3.09
CA PRO A 23 9.82 -15.03 3.64
C PRO A 23 8.57 -14.39 4.24
N GLY A 24 7.39 -14.90 3.89
CA GLY A 24 6.11 -14.32 4.32
C GLY A 24 5.95 -14.23 5.84
N LYS A 25 6.55 -15.15 6.61
CA LYS A 25 6.55 -15.10 8.09
C LYS A 25 7.18 -13.81 8.62
N ASN A 26 8.33 -13.42 8.07
CA ASN A 26 9.09 -12.25 8.51
C ASN A 26 8.36 -10.95 8.12
N VAL A 27 7.77 -10.95 6.92
CA VAL A 27 6.91 -9.85 6.47
C VAL A 27 5.72 -9.69 7.39
N LYS A 28 5.00 -10.78 7.69
CA LYS A 28 3.85 -10.79 8.59
C LYS A 28 4.22 -10.21 9.96
N GLU A 29 5.31 -10.67 10.56
CA GLU A 29 5.76 -10.22 11.88
C GLU A 29 5.99 -8.70 11.92
N ILE A 30 6.69 -8.16 10.92
CA ILE A 30 6.94 -6.71 10.82
C ILE A 30 5.64 -5.93 10.62
N LEU A 31 4.76 -6.41 9.75
CA LEU A 31 3.48 -5.76 9.50
C LEU A 31 2.60 -5.79 10.73
N THR A 32 2.57 -6.89 11.49
CA THR A 32 1.83 -6.97 12.75
C THR A 32 2.35 -5.96 13.75
N ARG A 33 3.67 -5.78 13.84
CA ARG A 33 4.25 -4.75 14.72
C ARG A 33 3.90 -3.32 14.28
N LYS A 34 3.84 -3.06 12.98
CA LYS A 34 3.59 -1.71 12.43
C LYS A 34 2.12 -1.33 12.38
N TRP A 35 1.24 -2.27 12.04
CA TRP A 35 -0.17 -2.02 11.78
C TRP A 35 -1.09 -2.57 12.87
N GLY A 36 -0.57 -3.40 13.79
CA GLY A 36 -1.38 -4.00 14.86
C GLY A 36 -2.04 -2.98 15.78
N SER A 37 -1.46 -1.78 15.95
CA SER A 37 -2.08 -0.68 16.69
C SER A 37 -3.14 0.08 15.89
N VAL A 38 -3.13 -0.04 14.56
CA VAL A 38 -4.09 0.61 13.65
C VAL A 38 -5.36 -0.22 13.56
N GLY A 39 -5.22 -1.54 13.54
CA GLY A 39 -6.35 -2.46 13.54
C GLY A 39 -5.93 -3.92 13.37
N SER A 40 -6.85 -4.83 13.64
CA SER A 40 -6.70 -6.25 13.36
C SER A 40 -6.76 -6.52 11.87
N PHE A 41 -5.95 -7.47 11.43
CA PHE A 41 -5.91 -7.92 10.05
C PHE A 41 -5.46 -9.37 9.95
N SER A 42 -5.87 -10.03 8.87
CA SER A 42 -5.35 -11.33 8.47
C SER A 42 -4.34 -11.18 7.34
N PHE A 43 -3.32 -12.05 7.33
CA PHE A 43 -2.22 -12.03 6.37
C PHE A 43 -2.18 -13.33 5.58
N HIS A 44 -2.24 -13.21 4.26
CA HIS A 44 -2.29 -14.33 3.31
C HIS A 44 -1.18 -14.18 2.28
N VAL A 45 -0.52 -15.28 1.93
CA VAL A 45 0.49 -15.29 0.85
C VAL A 45 -0.22 -15.68 -0.44
N ALA A 46 -0.27 -14.77 -1.41
CA ALA A 46 -0.94 -15.00 -2.69
C ALA A 46 -0.02 -15.63 -3.74
N GLY A 47 1.31 -15.54 -3.57
CA GLY A 47 2.32 -16.16 -4.44
C GLY A 47 3.44 -15.19 -4.82
N SER A 48 4.62 -15.71 -5.20
CA SER A 48 5.74 -14.94 -5.79
C SER A 48 6.16 -13.63 -5.11
N GLY A 49 5.97 -13.47 -3.79
CA GLY A 49 6.29 -12.23 -3.06
C GLY A 49 5.14 -11.22 -2.99
N VAL A 50 3.93 -11.64 -3.36
CA VAL A 50 2.67 -10.93 -3.19
C VAL A 50 1.96 -11.43 -1.94
N PHE A 51 1.51 -10.48 -1.15
CA PHE A 51 0.82 -10.68 0.12
C PHE A 51 -0.54 -10.01 0.05
N MET A 52 -1.57 -10.69 0.53
CA MET A 52 -2.90 -10.12 0.67
C MET A 52 -3.18 -9.92 2.15
N ILE A 53 -3.43 -8.66 2.53
CA ILE A 53 -3.75 -8.28 3.90
C ILE A 53 -5.20 -7.84 3.94
N LYS A 54 -6.03 -8.53 4.71
CA LYS A 54 -7.45 -8.20 4.88
C LYS A 54 -7.64 -7.59 6.25
N PHE A 55 -8.07 -6.32 6.28
CA PHE A 55 -8.41 -5.61 7.51
C PHE A 55 -9.86 -5.89 7.91
N ASP A 56 -10.11 -5.88 9.21
CA ASP A 56 -11.47 -6.00 9.73
C ASP A 56 -12.26 -4.68 9.53
N SER A 57 -11.54 -3.55 9.43
CA SER A 57 -12.10 -2.21 9.24
C SER A 57 -11.55 -1.53 7.99
N GLY A 58 -12.45 -0.98 7.18
CA GLY A 58 -12.09 -0.11 6.05
C GLY A 58 -11.32 1.15 6.49
N GLN A 59 -11.57 1.66 7.70
CA GLN A 59 -10.81 2.79 8.25
C GLN A 59 -9.35 2.41 8.51
N ALA A 60 -9.10 1.21 9.05
CA ALA A 60 -7.74 0.73 9.27
C ALA A 60 -7.00 0.53 7.94
N ARG A 61 -7.69 -0.04 6.94
CA ARG A 61 -7.18 -0.15 5.56
C ARG A 61 -6.76 1.21 5.01
N ASP A 62 -7.66 2.19 5.07
CA ASP A 62 -7.44 3.52 4.49
C ASP A 62 -6.35 4.28 5.23
N TRP A 63 -6.29 4.15 6.55
CA TRP A 63 -5.22 4.73 7.35
C TRP A 63 -3.86 4.15 6.97
N VAL A 64 -3.73 2.83 6.80
CA VAL A 64 -2.48 2.20 6.37
C VAL A 64 -2.08 2.67 4.97
N LEU A 65 -3.03 2.79 4.05
CA LEU A 65 -2.77 3.31 2.70
C LEU A 65 -2.33 4.77 2.70
N ALA A 66 -2.85 5.59 3.62
CA ALA A 66 -2.59 7.03 3.69
C ALA A 66 -1.42 7.45 4.59
N ASN A 67 -0.85 6.55 5.41
CA ASN A 67 0.22 6.87 6.34
C ASN A 67 1.53 6.11 6.06
N GLY A 68 1.76 5.74 4.79
CA GLY A 68 3.04 5.20 4.34
C GLY A 68 4.13 6.29 4.23
N PRO A 69 5.38 5.95 3.87
CA PRO A 69 5.83 4.69 3.27
C PRO A 69 6.03 3.56 4.28
N TRP A 70 5.93 2.33 3.80
CA TRP A 70 6.11 1.13 4.60
C TRP A 70 7.33 0.35 4.13
N ASP A 71 8.22 0.04 5.06
CA ASP A 71 9.43 -0.74 4.78
C ASP A 71 9.47 -2.04 5.58
N VAL A 72 10.02 -3.09 4.99
CA VAL A 72 10.29 -4.36 5.66
C VAL A 72 11.77 -4.67 5.44
N TRP A 73 12.55 -4.64 6.52
CA TRP A 73 14.01 -4.85 6.46
C TRP A 73 14.74 -3.98 5.43
N GLY A 74 14.34 -2.71 5.32
CA GLY A 74 14.95 -1.76 4.38
C GLY A 74 14.47 -1.89 2.93
N TYR A 75 13.54 -2.80 2.64
CA TYR A 75 12.90 -2.91 1.33
C TYR A 75 11.52 -2.25 1.36
N HIS A 76 11.26 -1.39 0.37
CA HIS A 76 9.98 -0.72 0.22
C HIS A 76 8.86 -1.73 -0.05
N LEU A 77 7.78 -1.57 0.70
CA LEU A 77 6.55 -2.33 0.54
C LEU A 77 5.56 -1.49 -0.26
N ALA A 78 5.28 -1.97 -1.46
CA ALA A 78 4.27 -1.42 -2.33
C ALA A 78 2.89 -1.83 -1.83
N LEU A 79 1.97 -0.87 -1.65
CA LEU A 79 0.59 -1.15 -1.25
C LEU A 79 -0.40 -0.69 -2.32
N ARG A 80 -1.45 -1.50 -2.53
CA ARG A 80 -2.61 -1.12 -3.34
C ARG A 80 -3.90 -1.66 -2.74
N PRO A 81 -5.03 -0.94 -2.83
CA PRO A 81 -6.33 -1.52 -2.56
C PRO A 81 -6.57 -2.73 -3.46
N TRP A 82 -7.09 -3.82 -2.89
CA TRP A 82 -7.53 -4.96 -3.70
C TRP A 82 -8.73 -4.57 -4.57
N ARG A 83 -8.78 -5.11 -5.78
CA ARG A 83 -9.91 -4.97 -6.71
C ARG A 83 -10.21 -6.31 -7.36
N LYS A 84 -11.49 -6.53 -7.70
CA LYS A 84 -11.99 -7.80 -8.28
C LYS A 84 -11.31 -8.16 -9.60
N ASP A 85 -10.90 -7.15 -10.36
CA ASP A 85 -10.24 -7.24 -11.67
C ASP A 85 -8.70 -7.18 -11.59
N MET A 86 -8.12 -7.19 -10.38
CA MET A 86 -6.69 -7.10 -10.18
C MET A 86 -6.02 -8.47 -10.40
N SER A 87 -5.00 -8.51 -11.25
CA SER A 87 -4.10 -9.67 -11.32
C SER A 87 -3.13 -9.66 -10.15
N PHE A 88 -2.82 -10.84 -9.63
CA PHE A 88 -1.82 -11.04 -8.58
C PHE A 88 -0.40 -11.25 -9.12
N GLU A 89 -0.20 -10.98 -10.41
CA GLU A 89 1.11 -11.11 -11.04
C GLU A 89 1.94 -9.85 -10.78
N VAL A 90 3.14 -10.05 -10.23
CA VAL A 90 4.10 -8.95 -9.98
C VAL A 90 4.44 -8.21 -11.29
N GLY A 91 4.36 -8.88 -12.44
CA GLY A 91 4.63 -8.31 -13.77
C GLY A 91 3.57 -7.32 -14.28
N ASP A 92 2.33 -7.38 -13.78
CA ASP A 92 1.26 -6.45 -14.16
C ASP A 92 1.30 -5.13 -13.38
N CYS A 93 2.30 -4.97 -12.52
CA CYS A 93 2.56 -3.76 -11.77
C CYS A 93 3.14 -2.64 -12.67
N ARG A 94 2.28 -1.99 -13.48
CA ARG A 94 2.72 -0.92 -14.40
C ARG A 94 3.12 0.39 -13.70
N SER A 95 2.50 0.73 -12.56
CA SER A 95 2.81 1.98 -11.84
C SER A 95 2.48 1.89 -10.36
N MET A 96 3.37 2.37 -9.49
CA MET A 96 3.23 2.23 -8.03
C MET A 96 3.21 3.61 -7.36
N PRO A 97 2.30 3.86 -6.40
CA PRO A 97 2.35 5.08 -5.61
C PRO A 97 3.60 5.08 -4.74
N VAL A 98 4.35 6.18 -4.78
CA VAL A 98 5.55 6.39 -3.94
C VAL A 98 5.35 7.60 -3.04
N TRP A 99 5.85 7.50 -1.81
CA TRP A 99 5.83 8.60 -0.87
C TRP A 99 7.04 9.50 -1.08
N VAL A 100 6.80 10.77 -1.35
CA VAL A 100 7.85 11.77 -1.55
C VAL A 100 7.82 12.79 -0.42
N LYS A 101 8.98 13.03 0.19
CA LYS A 101 9.15 14.11 1.17
C LYS A 101 9.72 15.34 0.47
N LEU A 102 8.87 16.32 0.20
CA LEU A 102 9.30 17.63 -0.30
C LEU A 102 9.95 18.43 0.84
N ARG A 103 11.08 19.07 0.58
CA ARG A 103 11.82 19.90 1.55
C ARG A 103 11.96 21.31 0.99
N ASN A 104 12.00 22.31 1.87
CA ASN A 104 12.17 23.72 1.51
C ASN A 104 11.12 24.24 0.51
N VAL A 105 9.87 23.76 0.63
CA VAL A 105 8.76 24.25 -0.19
C VAL A 105 8.39 25.66 0.28
N PRO A 106 8.39 26.68 -0.58
CA PRO A 106 7.96 28.02 -0.20
C PRO A 106 6.51 28.03 0.29
N VAL A 107 6.21 28.85 1.30
CA VAL A 107 4.91 28.85 2.00
C VAL A 107 3.73 29.14 1.05
N GLN A 108 3.94 29.92 -0.02
CA GLN A 108 2.90 30.19 -1.02
C GLN A 108 2.38 28.93 -1.75
N TYR A 109 3.14 27.84 -1.74
CA TYR A 109 2.76 26.55 -2.34
C TYR A 109 2.17 25.56 -1.33
N TRP A 110 1.98 25.92 -0.06
CA TRP A 110 1.46 25.04 1.00
C TRP A 110 -0.06 24.86 0.93
N ASN A 111 -0.54 24.50 -0.25
CA ASN A 111 -1.92 24.10 -0.48
C ASN A 111 -1.94 22.94 -1.46
N LYS A 112 -3.10 22.30 -1.59
CA LYS A 112 -3.28 21.12 -2.45
C LYS A 112 -2.79 21.37 -3.88
N VAL A 113 -3.14 22.52 -4.47
CA VAL A 113 -2.79 22.87 -5.86
C VAL A 113 -1.28 23.07 -6.01
N GLY A 114 -0.65 23.83 -5.11
CA GLY A 114 0.78 24.11 -5.14
C GLY A 114 1.64 22.87 -4.92
N LEU A 115 1.29 22.04 -3.95
CA LEU A 115 2.00 20.78 -3.69
C LEU A 115 1.83 19.78 -4.86
N SER A 116 0.62 19.69 -5.41
CA SER A 116 0.34 18.83 -6.57
C SER A 116 1.12 19.31 -7.80
N TYR A 117 1.21 20.63 -8.02
CA TYR A 117 2.04 21.22 -9.07
C TYR A 117 3.53 20.83 -8.94
N ILE A 118 4.11 20.96 -7.75
CA ILE A 118 5.52 20.58 -7.51
C ILE A 118 5.71 19.08 -7.69
N ALA A 119 4.82 18.25 -7.14
CA ALA A 119 4.88 16.80 -7.24
C ALA A 119 4.69 16.30 -8.69
N SER A 120 4.00 17.08 -9.55
CA SER A 120 3.75 16.71 -10.95
C SER A 120 5.02 16.48 -11.77
N VAL A 121 6.14 17.11 -11.38
CA VAL A 121 7.46 16.91 -12.00
C VAL A 121 7.98 15.48 -11.80
N LEU A 122 7.61 14.85 -10.69
CA LEU A 122 8.04 13.49 -10.34
C LEU A 122 7.12 12.41 -10.92
N GLY A 123 5.87 12.76 -11.25
CA GLY A 123 4.88 11.81 -11.74
C GLY A 123 3.45 12.33 -11.54
N LYS A 124 2.47 11.42 -11.57
CA LYS A 124 1.06 11.78 -11.34
C LYS A 124 0.79 11.91 -9.84
N PRO A 125 0.47 13.11 -9.31
CA PRO A 125 0.09 13.27 -7.92
C PRO A 125 -1.23 12.53 -7.64
N LEU A 126 -1.35 11.96 -6.45
CA LEU A 126 -2.56 11.24 -6.01
C LEU A 126 -3.56 12.16 -5.29
N HIS A 127 -3.11 13.36 -4.91
CA HIS A 127 -3.86 14.36 -4.17
C HIS A 127 -3.74 15.72 -4.86
#